data_AF-A0A0E3QFK6-F1
#
_entry.id   AF-A0A0E3QFK6-F1
#
_cell.length_a   1.000
_cell.length_b   1.000
_cell.length_c   1.000
_cell.angle_alpha   90.00
_cell.angle_beta   90.00
_cell.angle_gamma   90.00
#
_symmetry.space_group_name_H-M   'P 1'
#
loop_
_entity.id
_entity.type
_entity.pdbx_description
1 polymer ?
#
loop_
_entity_poly.entity_id
_entity_poly.type
_entity_poly.pdbx_seq_one_letter_code
_entity_poly.pdbx_strand_id
1 'polypeptide(L)'
;MRYKSVCVVATKEKVILDFEITDSLPDIKALIPLMERIKNRFPEGKIKRIVSDEDNAIIEAVKTVFPEVSHSFCVYHQLKNVSKKYSEEFKAGDEIPIEDEIVYNEICQLITSDTVVEAVVRYQNMLNSESYLELSKASLKAISYAKEIFKRNVDHMMKGFTPVTNNTMEQTFSLIRDIIENVRSFKTESGLANFCYNLFTYFNNRYFATGKWRGFSPLMRAKILYGSG
;
A
#
# COMPACT_ATOMS: atom_id res chain seq x y z
N MET A 1 9.24 -15.83 19.91
CA MET A 1 9.57 -15.64 18.47
C MET A 1 10.19 -14.26 18.30
N ARG A 2 11.37 -14.13 17.68
CA ARG A 2 11.98 -12.82 17.35
C ARG A 2 11.87 -12.62 15.83
N TYR A 3 11.55 -11.40 15.38
CA TYR A 3 11.57 -10.96 13.98
C TYR A 3 10.65 -11.71 13.00
N LYS A 4 9.37 -11.86 13.36
CA LYS A 4 8.33 -12.32 12.43
C LYS A 4 7.53 -11.13 11.90
N SER A 5 7.11 -11.22 10.65
CA SER A 5 6.18 -10.29 10.01
C SER A 5 4.80 -10.95 9.86
N VAL A 6 3.75 -10.13 9.81
CA VAL A 6 2.39 -10.58 9.53
C VAL A 6 1.93 -9.89 8.25
N CYS A 7 1.85 -10.65 7.16
CA CYS A 7 1.28 -10.17 5.91
C CYS A 7 -0.25 -10.24 6.02
N VAL A 8 -0.96 -9.16 5.70
CA VAL A 8 -2.41 -9.06 5.88
C VAL A 8 -3.06 -8.62 4.58
N VAL A 9 -4.12 -9.30 4.16
CA VAL A 9 -4.92 -8.93 2.99
C VAL A 9 -6.27 -8.39 3.46
N ALA A 10 -6.65 -7.21 2.99
CA ALA A 10 -7.93 -6.60 3.30
C ALA A 10 -8.61 -6.01 2.05
N THR A 11 -9.94 -5.90 2.10
CA THR A 11 -10.74 -5.18 1.11
C THR A 11 -10.68 -3.67 1.32
N LYS A 12 -11.10 -2.89 0.32
CA LYS A 12 -11.26 -1.43 0.41
C LYS A 12 -12.21 -0.99 1.54
N GLU A 13 -13.13 -1.86 1.94
CA GLU A 13 -14.11 -1.64 3.00
C GLU A 13 -13.52 -1.85 4.40
N LYS A 14 -12.22 -2.19 4.47
CA LYS A 14 -11.47 -2.53 5.69
C LYS A 14 -11.85 -3.88 6.29
N VAL A 15 -12.40 -4.78 5.48
CA VAL A 15 -12.58 -6.18 5.90
C VAL A 15 -11.27 -6.90 5.71
N ILE A 16 -10.65 -7.32 6.81
CA ILE A 16 -9.48 -8.19 6.80
C ILE A 16 -9.93 -9.58 6.38
N LEU A 17 -9.40 -10.06 5.27
CA LEU A 17 -9.78 -11.33 4.67
C LEU A 17 -8.97 -12.47 5.27
N ASP A 18 -7.65 -12.34 5.26
CA ASP A 18 -6.73 -13.38 5.71
C ASP A 18 -5.36 -12.76 6.04
N PHE A 19 -4.50 -13.54 6.67
CA PHE A 19 -3.13 -13.17 6.99
C PHE A 19 -2.19 -14.37 6.93
N GLU A 20 -0.90 -14.09 6.87
CA GLU A 20 0.17 -15.09 6.94
C GLU A 20 1.28 -14.59 7.85
N ILE A 21 1.80 -15.48 8.70
CA ILE A 21 2.95 -15.18 9.54
C ILE A 21 4.20 -15.61 8.79
N THR A 22 5.09 -14.67 8.55
CA THR A 22 6.32 -14.91 7.79
C THR A 22 7.55 -14.48 8.58
N ASP A 23 8.73 -14.80 8.07
CA ASP A 23 9.94 -14.09 8.47
C ASP A 23 9.89 -12.62 8.05
N SER A 24 10.77 -11.79 8.62
CA SER A 24 10.77 -10.34 8.38
C SER A 24 10.98 -9.96 6.90
N LEU A 25 11.64 -10.83 6.15
CA LEU A 25 11.83 -10.75 4.71
C LEU A 25 11.30 -12.07 4.10
N PRO A 26 10.00 -12.17 3.83
CA PRO A 26 9.43 -13.38 3.27
C PRO A 26 10.00 -13.67 1.89
N ASP A 27 10.18 -14.95 1.57
CA ASP A 27 10.33 -15.34 0.17
C ASP A 27 8.95 -15.38 -0.52
N ILE A 28 8.96 -15.47 -1.85
CA ILE A 28 7.73 -15.53 -2.65
C ILE A 28 6.88 -16.74 -2.24
N LYS A 29 7.53 -17.88 -1.94
CA LYS A 29 6.86 -19.14 -1.63
C LYS A 29 6.05 -19.07 -0.34
N ALA A 30 6.50 -18.28 0.64
CA ALA A 30 5.79 -18.06 1.89
C ALA A 30 4.46 -17.31 1.69
N LEU A 31 4.34 -16.51 0.63
CA LEU A 31 3.15 -15.69 0.38
C LEU A 31 2.16 -16.32 -0.63
N ILE A 32 2.59 -17.27 -1.45
CA ILE A 32 1.71 -17.99 -2.40
C ILE A 32 0.50 -18.62 -1.68
N PRO A 33 0.66 -19.36 -0.55
CA PRO A 33 -0.48 -19.96 0.13
C PRO A 33 -1.53 -18.94 0.58
N LEU A 34 -1.11 -17.77 1.07
CA LEU A 34 -2.01 -16.68 1.42
C LEU A 34 -2.83 -16.22 0.21
N MET A 35 -2.14 -15.97 -0.91
CA MET A 35 -2.78 -15.51 -2.14
C MET A 35 -3.75 -16.56 -2.71
N GLU A 36 -3.41 -17.85 -2.65
CA GLU A 36 -4.30 -18.94 -3.07
C GLU A 36 -5.56 -19.04 -2.19
N ARG A 37 -5.42 -18.92 -0.87
CA ARG A 37 -6.58 -18.85 0.04
C ARG A 37 -7.48 -17.67 -0.29
N ILE A 38 -6.91 -16.51 -0.62
CA ILE A 38 -7.68 -15.35 -1.09
C ILE A 38 -8.38 -15.66 -2.41
N LYS A 39 -7.68 -16.22 -3.40
CA LYS A 39 -8.25 -16.59 -4.71
C LYS A 39 -9.46 -17.51 -4.55
N ASN A 40 -9.35 -18.52 -3.70
CA ASN A 40 -10.40 -19.53 -3.49
C ASN A 40 -11.62 -19.00 -2.71
N ARG A 41 -11.52 -17.83 -2.06
CA ARG A 41 -12.64 -17.19 -1.35
C ARG A 41 -13.58 -16.42 -2.28
N PHE A 42 -13.16 -16.12 -3.51
CA PHE A 42 -13.95 -15.34 -4.46
C PHE A 42 -14.17 -16.14 -5.75
N PRO A 43 -15.37 -16.04 -6.36
CA PRO A 43 -15.56 -16.58 -7.70
C PRO A 43 -14.58 -15.98 -8.71
N GLU A 44 -14.24 -16.76 -9.74
CA GLU A 44 -13.31 -16.35 -10.77
C GLU A 44 -13.73 -15.01 -11.42
N GLY A 45 -12.73 -14.15 -11.68
CA GLY A 45 -12.95 -12.84 -12.28
C GLY A 45 -13.63 -11.79 -11.38
N LYS A 46 -13.94 -12.09 -10.11
CA LYS A 46 -14.52 -11.10 -9.17
C LYS A 46 -13.47 -10.17 -8.58
N ILE A 47 -12.23 -10.63 -8.39
CA ILE A 47 -11.12 -9.78 -7.99
C ILE A 47 -10.64 -9.00 -9.22
N LYS A 48 -10.89 -7.69 -9.24
CA LYS A 48 -10.49 -6.83 -10.37
C LYS A 48 -9.12 -6.18 -10.18
N ARG A 49 -8.74 -5.92 -8.93
CA ARG A 49 -7.53 -5.18 -8.59
C ARG A 49 -6.96 -5.68 -7.27
N ILE A 50 -5.65 -5.83 -7.22
CA ILE A 50 -4.89 -6.01 -5.98
C ILE A 50 -3.99 -4.78 -5.83
N VAL A 51 -3.94 -4.22 -4.62
CA VAL A 51 -3.05 -3.11 -4.27
C VAL A 51 -2.12 -3.58 -3.16
N SER A 52 -0.81 -3.46 -3.36
CA SER A 52 0.20 -3.77 -2.34
C SER A 52 1.18 -2.61 -2.18
N ASP A 53 2.07 -2.74 -1.21
CA ASP A 53 3.33 -2.00 -1.22
C ASP A 53 4.26 -2.50 -2.36
N GLU A 54 5.45 -1.93 -2.42
CA GLU A 54 6.45 -2.24 -3.45
C GLU A 54 7.37 -3.40 -3.04
N ASP A 55 6.92 -4.29 -2.15
CA ASP A 55 7.68 -5.46 -1.73
C ASP A 55 7.71 -6.51 -2.86
N ASN A 56 8.92 -6.91 -3.26
CA ASN A 56 9.13 -7.84 -4.37
C ASN A 56 8.50 -9.23 -4.13
N ALA A 57 8.49 -9.72 -2.89
CA ALA A 57 7.90 -11.03 -2.59
C ALA A 57 6.37 -10.97 -2.76
N ILE A 58 5.74 -9.88 -2.32
CA ILE A 58 4.30 -9.65 -2.53
C ILE A 58 4.00 -9.50 -4.02
N ILE A 59 4.79 -8.70 -4.75
CA ILE A 59 4.61 -8.48 -6.19
C ILE A 59 4.63 -9.81 -6.96
N GLU A 60 5.65 -10.62 -6.75
CA GLU A 60 5.82 -11.86 -7.50
C GLU A 60 4.79 -12.93 -7.07
N ALA A 61 4.39 -12.97 -5.80
CA ALA A 61 3.32 -13.86 -5.34
C ALA A 61 1.97 -13.49 -5.97
N VAL A 62 1.65 -12.19 -6.05
CA VAL A 62 0.43 -11.70 -6.71
C VAL A 62 0.44 -12.06 -8.19
N LYS A 63 1.54 -11.79 -8.92
CA LYS A 63 1.66 -12.15 -10.34
C LYS A 63 1.51 -13.65 -10.59
N THR A 64 2.06 -14.47 -9.69
CA THR A 64 2.00 -15.94 -9.79
C THR A 64 0.57 -16.46 -9.64
N VAL A 65 -0.18 -15.96 -8.66
CA VAL A 65 -1.52 -16.48 -8.33
C VAL A 65 -2.64 -15.80 -9.13
N PHE A 66 -2.44 -14.53 -9.48
CA PHE A 66 -3.41 -13.66 -10.14
C PHE A 66 -2.86 -12.98 -11.41
N PRO A 67 -2.39 -13.75 -12.42
CA PRO A 67 -1.76 -13.18 -13.62
C PRO A 67 -2.69 -12.23 -14.40
N GLU A 68 -4.00 -12.49 -14.35
CA GLU A 68 -5.02 -11.71 -15.06
C GLU A 68 -5.60 -10.54 -14.24
N VAL A 69 -5.24 -10.42 -12.96
CA VAL A 69 -5.73 -9.34 -12.10
C VAL A 69 -4.77 -8.17 -12.20
N SER A 70 -5.29 -6.96 -12.35
CA SER A 70 -4.41 -5.80 -12.30
C SER A 70 -3.83 -5.64 -10.90
N HIS A 71 -2.52 -5.71 -10.84
CA HIS A 71 -1.76 -5.35 -9.67
C HIS A 71 -1.41 -3.85 -9.72
N SER A 72 -1.58 -3.13 -8.63
CA SER A 72 -1.21 -1.71 -8.54
C SER A 72 -0.48 -1.45 -7.24
N PHE A 73 0.26 -0.34 -7.17
CA PHE A 73 1.01 0.04 -5.98
C PHE A 73 0.25 1.05 -5.14
N CYS A 74 0.45 0.97 -3.83
CA CYS A 74 -0.14 1.90 -2.88
C CYS A 74 0.52 3.29 -3.02
N VAL A 75 -0.27 4.27 -3.46
CA VAL A 75 0.14 5.69 -3.60
C VAL A 75 0.76 6.22 -2.31
N TYR A 76 0.21 5.86 -1.15
CA TYR A 76 0.74 6.30 0.14
C TYR A 76 2.19 5.84 0.35
N HIS A 77 2.51 4.59 0.02
CA HIS A 77 3.88 4.07 0.14
C HIS A 77 4.83 4.75 -0.85
N GLN A 78 4.35 5.04 -2.06
CA GLN A 78 5.12 5.79 -3.05
C GLN A 78 5.48 7.19 -2.56
N LEU A 79 4.49 7.93 -2.06
CA LEU A 79 4.71 9.26 -1.47
C LEU A 79 5.63 9.19 -0.26
N LYS A 80 5.43 8.22 0.65
CA LYS A 80 6.29 8.00 1.82
C LYS A 80 7.74 7.73 1.41
N ASN A 81 7.96 6.95 0.34
CA ASN A 81 9.28 6.68 -0.22
C ASN A 81 9.95 7.92 -0.83
N VAL A 82 9.16 8.86 -1.36
CA VAL A 82 9.66 10.17 -1.80
C VAL A 82 10.03 11.02 -0.59
N SER A 83 9.11 11.22 0.36
CA SER A 83 9.36 12.02 1.57
C SER A 83 10.57 11.51 2.36
N LYS A 84 10.76 10.19 2.43
CA LYS A 84 11.94 9.59 3.08
C LYS A 84 13.25 10.09 2.48
N LYS A 85 13.35 10.17 1.15
CA LYS A 85 14.58 10.62 0.46
C LYS A 85 14.95 12.06 0.81
N TYR A 86 13.96 12.92 1.00
CA TYR A 86 14.17 14.29 1.47
C TYR A 86 14.54 14.30 2.94
N SER A 87 13.86 13.52 3.80
CA SER A 87 14.18 13.47 5.25
C SER A 87 15.57 12.90 5.58
N GLU A 88 16.17 12.15 4.66
CA GLU A 88 17.55 11.65 4.78
C GLU A 88 18.59 12.76 4.59
N GLU A 89 18.25 13.81 3.85
CA GLU A 89 19.14 14.92 3.50
C GLU A 89 18.81 16.18 4.33
N PHE A 90 17.52 16.51 4.44
CA PHE A 90 16.98 17.66 5.16
C PHE A 90 16.32 17.21 6.47
N LYS A 91 16.80 17.72 7.60
CA LYS A 91 16.24 17.42 8.93
C LYS A 91 15.04 18.30 9.23
N ALA A 92 14.32 17.94 10.30
CA ALA A 92 13.20 18.74 10.76
C ALA A 92 13.67 20.15 11.17
N GLY A 93 13.11 21.17 10.50
CA GLY A 93 13.46 22.57 10.70
C GLY A 93 14.46 23.13 9.68
N ASP A 94 15.04 22.28 8.83
CA ASP A 94 15.87 22.75 7.71
C ASP A 94 14.98 23.37 6.63
N GLU A 95 15.46 24.46 6.02
CA GLU A 95 14.85 25.03 4.82
C GLU A 95 15.20 24.16 3.61
N ILE A 96 14.17 23.71 2.89
CA ILE A 96 14.35 22.98 1.63
C ILE A 96 14.49 24.03 0.52
N PRO A 97 15.50 23.93 -0.37
CA PRO A 97 15.62 24.82 -1.51
C PRO A 97 14.34 24.84 -2.36
N ILE A 98 14.00 26.00 -2.92
CA ILE A 98 12.77 26.19 -3.69
C ILE A 98 12.74 25.25 -4.90
N GLU A 99 13.88 25.04 -5.54
CA GLU A 99 14.07 24.13 -6.67
C GLU A 99 13.72 22.68 -6.28
N ASP A 100 14.17 22.25 -5.10
CA ASP A 100 13.87 20.94 -4.52
C ASP A 100 12.37 20.79 -4.19
N GLU A 101 11.72 21.84 -3.71
CA GLU A 101 10.26 21.85 -3.46
C GLU A 101 9.45 21.72 -4.75
N ILE A 102 9.86 22.40 -5.82
CA ILE A 102 9.23 22.28 -7.14
C ILE A 102 9.27 20.83 -7.61
N VAL A 103 10.44 20.20 -7.56
CA VAL A 103 10.60 18.79 -7.95
C VAL A 103 9.79 17.86 -7.06
N TYR A 104 9.82 18.05 -5.75
CA TYR A 104 9.04 17.26 -4.80
C TYR A 104 7.55 17.30 -5.15
N ASN A 105 7.01 18.48 -5.44
CA ASN A 105 5.61 18.68 -5.77
C ASN A 105 5.24 18.03 -7.12
N GLU A 106 6.06 18.17 -8.15
CA GLU A 106 5.83 17.52 -9.45
C GLU A 106 5.84 15.98 -9.31
N ILE A 107 6.75 15.42 -8.51
CA ILE A 107 6.78 13.98 -8.23
C ILE A 107 5.53 13.54 -7.46
N CYS A 108 5.09 14.30 -6.47
CA CYS A 108 3.86 13.98 -5.74
C CYS A 108 2.65 13.97 -6.67
N GLN A 109 2.53 14.99 -7.53
CA GLN A 109 1.43 15.11 -8.49
C GLN A 109 1.50 14.00 -9.57
N LEU A 110 2.69 13.62 -10.01
CA LEU A 110 2.91 12.47 -10.89
C LEU A 110 2.37 11.17 -10.27
N ILE A 111 2.70 10.91 -9.01
CA ILE A 111 2.28 9.71 -8.28
C ILE A 111 0.76 9.68 -8.08
N THR A 112 0.15 10.84 -7.82
CA THR A 112 -1.30 10.96 -7.58
C THR A 112 -2.12 11.24 -8.84
N SER A 113 -1.52 11.19 -10.03
CA SER A 113 -2.23 11.47 -11.27
C SER A 113 -3.32 10.42 -11.55
N ASP A 114 -4.52 10.88 -11.89
CA ASP A 114 -5.66 10.01 -12.17
C ASP A 114 -5.75 9.64 -13.66
N THR A 115 -4.97 10.28 -14.51
CA THR A 115 -4.93 10.03 -15.94
C THR A 115 -3.51 9.88 -16.47
N VAL A 116 -3.35 9.12 -17.56
CA VAL A 116 -2.08 9.00 -18.28
C VAL A 116 -1.59 10.37 -18.76
N VAL A 117 -2.51 11.22 -19.22
CA VAL A 117 -2.17 12.57 -19.74
C VAL A 117 -1.56 13.43 -18.65
N GLU A 118 -2.19 13.50 -17.48
CA GLU A 118 -1.65 14.24 -16.33
C GLU A 118 -0.29 13.67 -15.91
N ALA A 119 -0.18 12.34 -15.78
CA ALA A 119 1.07 11.70 -15.41
C ALA A 119 2.20 12.05 -16.39
N VAL A 120 1.94 12.03 -17.70
CA VAL A 120 2.92 12.40 -18.72
C VAL A 120 3.35 13.86 -18.57
N VAL A 121 2.41 14.79 -18.34
CA VAL A 121 2.73 16.21 -18.14
C VAL A 121 3.63 16.39 -16.91
N ARG A 122 3.28 15.79 -15.78
CA ARG A 122 4.08 15.86 -14.54
C ARG A 122 5.46 15.24 -14.71
N TYR A 123 5.54 14.14 -15.46
CA TYR A 123 6.81 13.50 -15.78
C TYR A 123 7.71 14.41 -16.61
N GLN A 124 7.18 15.07 -17.63
CA GLN A 124 7.95 16.02 -18.44
C GLN A 124 8.40 17.25 -17.63
N ASN A 125 7.53 17.79 -16.79
CA ASN A 125 7.91 18.89 -15.89
C ASN A 125 9.07 18.50 -14.97
N MET A 126 9.01 17.30 -14.37
CA MET A 126 10.09 16.77 -13.54
C MET A 126 11.41 16.63 -14.32
N LEU A 127 11.38 16.12 -15.56
CA LEU A 127 12.59 16.00 -16.40
C LEU A 127 13.17 17.36 -16.80
N ASN A 128 12.30 18.34 -17.05
CA ASN A 128 12.75 19.72 -17.30
C ASN A 128 13.46 20.27 -16.06
N SER A 129 12.89 20.08 -14.86
CA SER A 129 13.56 20.50 -13.63
C SER A 129 14.91 19.81 -13.43
N GLU A 130 15.02 18.50 -13.73
CA GLU A 130 16.30 17.76 -13.70
C GLU A 130 17.36 18.38 -14.62
N SER A 131 16.92 18.93 -15.75
CA SER A 131 17.81 19.44 -16.80
C SER A 131 18.27 20.89 -16.55
N TYR A 132 17.45 21.70 -15.87
CA TYR A 132 17.64 23.15 -15.78
C TYR A 132 17.83 23.70 -14.38
N LEU A 133 17.54 22.93 -13.32
CA LEU A 133 17.70 23.38 -11.94
C LEU A 133 18.93 22.75 -11.29
N GLU A 134 19.56 23.49 -10.38
CA GLU A 134 20.53 22.92 -9.45
C GLU A 134 19.78 22.21 -8.33
N LEU A 135 19.85 20.88 -8.29
CA LEU A 135 19.05 20.04 -7.40
C LEU A 135 19.91 19.36 -6.35
N SER A 136 19.36 19.18 -5.15
CA SER A 136 20.00 18.38 -4.12
C SER A 136 20.09 16.90 -4.51
N LYS A 137 20.93 16.17 -3.77
CA LYS A 137 21.01 14.71 -3.84
C LYS A 137 19.67 14.02 -3.54
N ALA A 138 18.84 14.62 -2.68
CA ALA A 138 17.51 14.09 -2.37
C ALA A 138 16.59 14.12 -3.60
N SER A 139 16.54 15.27 -4.30
CA SER A 139 15.76 15.41 -5.54
C SER A 139 16.24 14.44 -6.62
N LEU A 140 17.55 14.30 -6.83
CA LEU A 140 18.07 13.35 -7.82
C LEU A 140 17.68 11.89 -7.51
N LYS A 141 17.75 11.48 -6.24
CA LYS A 141 17.25 10.17 -5.80
C LYS A 141 15.74 10.03 -6.01
N ALA A 142 14.97 11.10 -5.75
CA ALA A 142 13.52 11.10 -5.90
C ALA A 142 13.10 11.01 -7.36
N ILE A 143 13.78 11.72 -8.26
CA ILE A 143 13.57 11.66 -9.71
C ILE A 143 13.88 10.26 -10.25
N SER A 144 15.01 9.67 -9.85
CA SER A 144 15.36 8.29 -10.23
C SER A 144 14.26 7.29 -9.85
N TYR A 145 13.74 7.41 -8.63
CA TYR A 145 12.61 6.61 -8.18
C TYR A 145 11.32 6.90 -8.97
N ALA A 146 10.99 8.18 -9.18
CA ALA A 146 9.80 8.60 -9.91
C ALA A 146 9.78 8.12 -11.38
N LYS A 147 10.95 8.01 -12.03
CA LYS A 147 11.10 7.41 -13.36
C LYS A 147 10.63 5.95 -13.41
N GLU A 148 11.01 5.15 -12.40
CA GLU A 148 10.55 3.77 -12.27
C GLU A 148 9.05 3.69 -11.99
N ILE A 149 8.53 4.58 -11.13
CA ILE A 149 7.10 4.63 -10.80
C ILE A 149 6.26 5.01 -12.02
N PHE A 150 6.67 6.03 -12.77
CA PHE A 150 5.98 6.46 -13.98
C PHE A 150 5.81 5.30 -14.97
N LYS A 151 6.90 4.59 -15.27
CA LYS A 151 6.89 3.44 -16.18
C LYS A 151 5.86 2.39 -15.76
N ARG A 152 5.83 2.04 -14.47
CA ARG A 152 4.89 1.04 -13.93
C ARG A 152 3.45 1.56 -13.94
N ASN A 153 3.23 2.77 -13.42
CA ASN A 153 1.89 3.32 -13.24
C ASN A 153 1.20 3.60 -14.58
N VAL A 154 1.91 4.05 -15.62
CA VAL A 154 1.32 4.31 -16.94
C VAL A 154 0.74 3.04 -17.55
N ASP A 155 1.46 1.92 -17.50
CA ASP A 155 0.97 0.62 -18.01
C ASP A 155 -0.33 0.20 -17.31
N HIS A 156 -0.46 0.48 -16.01
CA HIS A 156 -1.67 0.22 -15.24
C HIS A 156 -2.81 1.19 -15.60
N MET A 157 -2.52 2.49 -15.71
CA MET A 157 -3.51 3.50 -16.07
C MET A 157 -4.09 3.25 -17.47
N MET A 158 -3.28 2.83 -18.44
CA MET A 158 -3.74 2.44 -19.78
C MET A 158 -4.70 1.25 -19.75
N LYS A 159 -4.59 0.37 -18.74
CA LYS A 159 -5.53 -0.74 -18.50
C LYS A 159 -6.79 -0.32 -17.73
N GLY A 160 -6.97 0.98 -17.46
CA GLY A 160 -8.10 1.54 -16.72
C GLY A 160 -7.89 1.56 -15.19
N PHE A 161 -6.66 1.40 -14.73
CA PHE A 161 -6.34 1.34 -13.30
C PHE A 161 -5.69 2.63 -12.83
N THR A 162 -6.49 3.53 -12.25
CA THR A 162 -5.99 4.74 -11.60
C THR A 162 -5.24 4.41 -10.30
N PRO A 163 -4.13 5.08 -9.99
CA PRO A 163 -3.48 4.98 -8.69
C PRO A 163 -4.49 5.23 -7.57
N VAL A 164 -4.51 4.38 -6.54
CA VAL A 164 -5.48 4.50 -5.44
C VAL A 164 -4.75 4.79 -4.16
N THR A 165 -5.17 5.86 -3.49
CA THR A 165 -4.93 6.04 -2.07
C THR A 165 -5.89 5.13 -1.31
N ASN A 166 -5.56 3.86 -1.11
CA ASN A 166 -6.25 3.06 -0.11
C ASN A 166 -5.44 3.07 1.18
N ASN A 167 -5.55 4.15 1.96
CA ASN A 167 -5.08 4.19 3.34
C ASN A 167 -5.75 3.15 4.27
N THR A 168 -6.44 2.15 3.70
CA THR A 168 -7.14 1.07 4.39
C THR A 168 -6.17 0.28 5.24
N MET A 169 -5.01 -0.10 4.69
CA MET A 169 -4.02 -0.86 5.45
C MET A 169 -3.39 0.00 6.54
N GLU A 170 -3.02 1.24 6.24
CA GLU A 170 -2.44 2.17 7.20
C GLU A 170 -3.41 2.55 8.31
N GLN A 171 -4.69 2.79 8.00
CA GLN A 171 -5.71 3.06 9.01
C GLN A 171 -5.98 1.83 9.85
N THR A 172 -6.05 0.65 9.23
CA THR A 172 -6.19 -0.62 9.96
C THR A 172 -5.01 -0.81 10.91
N PHE A 173 -3.78 -0.64 10.40
CA PHE A 173 -2.55 -0.77 11.18
C PHE A 173 -2.43 0.29 12.27
N SER A 174 -2.81 1.54 12.00
CA SER A 174 -2.82 2.60 13.03
C SER A 174 -3.79 2.31 14.16
N LEU A 175 -4.91 1.64 13.89
CA LEU A 175 -5.88 1.29 14.92
C LEU A 175 -5.46 0.08 15.76
N ILE A 176 -4.72 -0.86 15.18
CA ILE A 176 -4.21 -2.03 15.92
C ILE A 176 -2.86 -1.77 16.57
N ARG A 177 -2.12 -0.73 16.15
CA ARG A 177 -0.75 -0.44 16.61
C ARG A 177 -0.66 -0.40 18.14
N ASP A 178 -1.54 0.36 18.78
CA ASP A 178 -1.53 0.51 20.24
C ASP A 178 -1.74 -0.85 20.94
N ILE A 179 -2.56 -1.74 20.36
CA ILE A 179 -2.77 -3.10 20.88
C ILE A 179 -1.48 -3.91 20.71
N ILE A 180 -0.88 -3.88 19.52
CA ILE A 180 0.35 -4.63 19.19
C ILE A 180 1.52 -4.16 20.06
N GLU A 181 1.68 -2.85 20.28
CA GLU A 181 2.75 -2.29 21.11
C GLU A 181 2.65 -2.71 22.58
N ASN A 182 1.44 -2.97 23.08
CA ASN A 182 1.22 -3.49 24.43
C ASN A 182 1.46 -5.01 24.54
N VAL A 183 1.58 -5.73 23.42
CA VAL A 183 1.88 -7.16 23.42
C VAL A 183 3.39 -7.37 23.47
N ARG A 184 3.89 -7.84 24.63
CA ARG A 184 5.33 -7.99 24.88
C ARG A 184 6.02 -9.02 23.98
N SER A 185 5.43 -10.20 23.78
CA SER A 185 5.92 -11.23 22.85
C SER A 185 5.01 -12.47 22.81
N PHE A 186 5.10 -13.25 21.73
CA PHE A 186 4.51 -14.59 21.63
C PHE A 186 5.57 -15.68 21.79
N LYS A 187 5.23 -16.71 22.58
CA LYS A 187 6.10 -17.89 22.81
C LYS A 187 6.02 -18.91 21.68
N THR A 188 4.86 -19.03 21.03
CA THR A 188 4.60 -20.00 19.95
C THR A 188 3.95 -19.34 18.74
N GLU A 189 4.14 -19.94 17.57
CA GLU A 189 3.54 -19.47 16.32
C GLU A 189 2.02 -19.59 16.35
N SER A 190 1.50 -20.69 16.90
CA SER A 190 0.07 -20.86 17.18
C SER A 190 -0.51 -19.77 18.08
N GLY A 191 0.27 -19.30 19.06
CA GLY A 191 -0.13 -18.20 19.94
C GLY A 191 -0.26 -16.87 19.18
N LEU A 192 0.70 -16.56 18.31
CA LEU A 192 0.64 -15.40 17.43
C LEU A 192 -0.52 -15.51 16.43
N ALA A 193 -0.71 -16.67 15.81
CA ALA A 193 -1.80 -16.91 14.86
C ALA A 193 -3.17 -16.72 15.51
N ASN A 194 -3.39 -17.32 16.69
CA ASN A 194 -4.65 -17.16 17.43
C ASN A 194 -4.89 -15.72 17.85
N PHE A 195 -3.85 -15.00 18.26
CA PHE A 195 -3.96 -13.57 18.56
C PHE A 195 -4.36 -12.75 17.34
N CYS A 196 -3.67 -12.92 16.22
CA CYS A 196 -3.98 -12.23 14.96
C CYS A 196 -5.40 -12.56 14.48
N TYR A 197 -5.80 -13.83 14.54
CA TYR A 197 -7.15 -14.25 14.19
C TYR A 197 -8.22 -13.55 15.02
N ASN A 198 -8.08 -13.53 16.35
CA ASN A 198 -9.02 -12.87 17.25
C ASN A 198 -9.03 -11.35 17.05
N LEU A 199 -7.85 -10.75 16.89
CA LEU A 199 -7.71 -9.31 16.63
C LEU A 199 -8.43 -8.92 15.34
N PHE A 200 -8.15 -9.61 14.23
CA PHE A 200 -8.74 -9.29 12.93
C PHE A 200 -10.24 -9.59 12.89
N THR A 201 -10.69 -10.65 13.57
CA THR A 201 -12.12 -10.94 13.76
C THR A 201 -12.82 -9.82 14.52
N TYR A 202 -12.23 -9.32 15.61
CA TYR A 202 -12.76 -8.18 16.34
C TYR A 202 -12.84 -6.93 15.44
N PHE A 203 -11.79 -6.64 14.68
CA PHE A 203 -11.74 -5.46 13.80
C PHE A 203 -12.79 -5.52 12.69
N ASN A 204 -13.03 -6.68 12.10
CA ASN A 204 -14.07 -6.89 11.10
C ASN A 204 -15.48 -6.61 11.63
N ASN A 205 -15.70 -6.74 12.95
CA ASN A 205 -16.99 -6.54 13.60
C ASN A 205 -17.10 -5.23 14.39
N ARG A 206 -15.99 -4.51 14.60
CA ARG A 206 -15.97 -3.23 15.30
C ARG A 206 -16.72 -2.17 14.50
N TYR A 207 -17.53 -1.36 15.17
CA TYR A 207 -18.22 -0.25 14.54
C TYR A 207 -17.31 0.95 14.31
N PHE A 208 -17.48 1.60 13.15
CA PHE A 208 -16.88 2.90 12.90
C PHE A 208 -17.47 3.93 13.88
N ALA A 209 -16.60 4.68 14.54
CA ALA A 209 -17.00 5.69 15.52
C ALA A 209 -17.43 7.02 14.87
N THR A 210 -16.96 7.29 13.66
CA THR A 210 -17.15 8.58 12.95
C THR A 210 -17.40 8.37 11.46
N GLY A 211 -17.76 9.45 10.76
CA GLY A 211 -17.97 9.47 9.31
C GLY A 211 -19.29 8.87 8.86
N LYS A 212 -19.48 8.77 7.53
CA LYS A 212 -20.72 8.31 6.88
C LYS A 212 -21.17 6.90 7.32
N TRP A 213 -20.22 6.04 7.68
CA TRP A 213 -20.46 4.66 8.09
C TRP A 213 -20.49 4.49 9.61
N ARG A 214 -20.64 5.57 10.39
CA ARG A 214 -20.76 5.49 11.85
C ARG A 214 -21.85 4.50 12.26
N GLY A 215 -21.53 3.62 13.20
CA GLY A 215 -22.45 2.58 13.68
C GLY A 215 -22.50 1.31 12.83
N PHE A 216 -21.77 1.25 11.70
CA PHE A 216 -21.60 0.04 10.89
C PHE A 216 -20.22 -0.56 11.10
N SER A 217 -20.10 -1.88 10.99
CA SER A 217 -18.80 -2.56 10.94
C SER A 217 -18.27 -2.65 9.51
N PRO A 218 -16.96 -2.93 9.30
CA PRO A 218 -16.43 -3.27 7.98
C PRO A 218 -17.24 -4.34 7.26
N LEU A 219 -17.63 -5.41 7.96
CA LEU A 219 -18.44 -6.49 7.38
C LEU A 219 -19.83 -6.02 6.97
N MET A 220 -20.51 -5.22 7.82
CA MET A 220 -21.83 -4.67 7.47
C MET A 220 -21.74 -3.76 6.25
N ARG A 221 -20.72 -2.89 6.20
CA ARG A 221 -20.47 -2.02 5.05
C ARG A 221 -20.25 -2.82 3.78
N ALA A 222 -19.43 -3.87 3.81
CA ALA A 222 -19.18 -4.73 2.66
C ALA A 222 -20.46 -5.43 2.18
N LYS A 223 -21.26 -5.97 3.10
CA LYS A 223 -22.56 -6.60 2.77
C LYS A 223 -23.55 -5.62 2.14
N ILE A 224 -23.59 -4.38 2.59
CA ILE A 224 -24.47 -3.35 2.02
C ILE A 224 -24.05 -2.98 0.59
N LEU A 225 -22.74 -2.87 0.35
CA LEU A 225 -22.21 -2.43 -0.95
C LEU A 225 -22.21 -3.53 -2.01
N TYR A 226 -22.04 -4.78 -1.61
CA TYR A 226 -21.82 -5.90 -2.53
C TYR A 226 -22.84 -7.04 -2.40
N GLY A 227 -23.78 -6.94 -1.46
CA GLY A 227 -24.74 -7.99 -1.13
C GLY A 227 -24.15 -9.06 -0.21
N SER A 228 -25.01 -9.99 0.20
CA SER A 228 -24.60 -11.23 0.86
C SER A 228 -23.96 -12.14 -0.20
N GLY A 229 -22.64 -12.16 -0.28
CA GLY A 229 -21.90 -13.28 -0.86
C GLY A 229 -22.00 -14.49 0.06
#